data_AF-A0A7X7L0K3-F1
#
_entry.id   AF-A0A7X7L0K3-F1
#
_cell.length_a   1.000
_cell.length_b   1.000
_cell.length_c   1.000
_cell.angle_alpha   90.00
_cell.angle_beta   90.00
_cell.angle_gamma   90.00
#
_symmetry.space_group_name_H-M   'P 1'
#
loop_
_entity.id
_entity.type
_entity.pdbx_description
1 polymer ?
#
loop_
_entity_poly.entity_id
_entity_poly.type
_entity_poly.pdbx_seq_one_letter_code
_entity_poly.pdbx_strand_id
1 'polypeptide(L)'
;GVAEIDPAEKLIDSYLKGFDRVVLGPERKVDAIESGFVTLEQKFKGEKEFKRVVKDPEIKVYRFVPGPQLEQAATARVDSLSAVNTLVLLNGSTSVQESKTENYFWLDRRLVKINIGNIDELRKFANRTGDVSLKLDLMTPWSGQELTLSLPDWSYKWEVKPDEIGSWISVDVKVPYRKLLSAGGITAAITQVRSPATQGLSTDSRRLGLAVRSLRRGSHP
;
A
#
# COMPACT_ATOMS: atom_id res chain seq x y z
N GLY A 1 -14.42 3.63 -0.44
CA GLY A 1 -15.00 4.72 0.38
C GLY A 1 -14.80 6.02 -0.35
N VAL A 2 -15.73 6.95 -0.22
CA VAL A 2 -15.60 8.33 -0.70
C VAL A 2 -15.34 9.19 0.53
N ALA A 3 -14.44 10.16 0.46
CA ALA A 3 -14.24 11.15 1.52
C ALA A 3 -14.14 12.55 0.90
N GLU A 4 -14.58 13.53 1.68
CA GLU A 4 -14.21 14.93 1.47
C GLU A 4 -12.73 15.10 1.78
N ILE A 5 -12.04 15.85 0.91
CA ILE A 5 -10.60 16.08 1.03
C ILE A 5 -10.37 17.52 1.46
N ASP A 6 -9.46 17.71 2.42
CA ASP A 6 -8.90 19.02 2.75
C ASP A 6 -8.40 19.72 1.47
N PRO A 7 -8.81 20.97 1.16
CA PRO A 7 -8.35 21.68 -0.02
C PRO A 7 -6.82 21.66 -0.23
N ALA A 8 -6.03 21.56 0.84
CA ALA A 8 -4.58 21.48 0.79
C ALA A 8 -4.01 20.06 0.54
N GLU A 9 -4.80 18.99 0.70
CA GLU A 9 -4.34 17.62 0.48
C GLU A 9 -4.18 17.32 -1.03
N LYS A 10 -3.07 16.68 -1.39
CA LYS A 10 -2.78 16.24 -2.76
C LYS A 10 -3.62 15.00 -3.08
N LEU A 11 -4.26 14.95 -4.25
CA LEU A 11 -5.11 13.81 -4.61
C LEU A 11 -4.35 12.48 -4.64
N ILE A 12 -3.06 12.51 -4.98
CA ILE A 12 -2.21 11.31 -4.96
C ILE A 12 -2.06 10.73 -3.55
N ASP A 13 -2.04 11.56 -2.51
CA ASP A 13 -1.94 11.10 -1.11
C ASP A 13 -3.23 10.39 -0.71
N SER A 14 -4.39 10.88 -1.16
CA SER A 14 -5.67 10.20 -0.94
C SER A 14 -5.76 8.87 -1.70
N TYR A 15 -5.26 8.80 -2.94
CA TYR A 15 -5.13 7.52 -3.65
C TYR A 15 -4.28 6.53 -2.86
N LEU A 16 -3.09 6.97 -2.41
CA LEU A 16 -2.17 6.14 -1.63
C LEU A 16 -2.82 5.69 -0.32
N LYS A 17 -3.59 6.53 0.37
CA LYS A 17 -4.38 6.15 1.55
C LYS A 17 -5.49 5.14 1.24
N GLY A 18 -5.72 4.74 0.00
CA GLY A 18 -6.68 3.69 -0.35
C GLY A 18 -8.07 4.19 -0.74
N PHE A 19 -8.19 5.47 -1.12
CA PHE A 19 -9.44 5.97 -1.70
C PHE A 19 -9.48 5.65 -3.20
N ASP A 20 -10.64 5.19 -3.69
CA ASP A 20 -10.91 5.03 -5.13
C ASP A 20 -11.58 6.26 -5.73
N ARG A 21 -12.18 7.06 -4.85
CA ARG A 21 -13.03 8.20 -5.17
C ARG A 21 -12.86 9.27 -4.12
N VAL A 22 -13.02 10.50 -4.53
CA VAL A 22 -12.84 11.69 -3.69
C VAL A 22 -13.95 12.68 -3.97
N VAL A 23 -14.41 13.39 -2.94
CA VAL A 23 -15.37 14.49 -3.07
C VAL A 23 -14.62 15.79 -2.88
N LEU A 24 -14.72 16.67 -3.88
CA LEU A 24 -14.13 18.00 -3.86
C LEU A 24 -15.26 19.04 -3.89
N GLY A 25 -15.16 20.02 -2.99
CA GLY A 25 -16.03 21.20 -2.99
C GLY A 25 -15.73 22.13 -4.17
N PRO A 26 -16.57 23.14 -4.40
CA PRO A 26 -16.50 24.03 -5.56
C PRO A 26 -15.18 24.81 -5.66
N GLU A 27 -14.57 25.11 -4.52
CA GLU A 27 -13.35 25.91 -4.44
C GLU A 27 -12.09 25.13 -4.81
N ARG A 28 -12.08 23.79 -4.61
CA ARG A 28 -10.91 22.96 -4.93
C ARG A 28 -10.88 22.64 -6.42
N LYS A 29 -9.93 23.25 -7.12
CA LYS A 29 -9.65 22.97 -8.53
C LYS A 29 -8.63 21.84 -8.65
N VAL A 30 -8.85 20.92 -9.57
CA VAL A 30 -7.90 19.86 -9.96
C VAL A 30 -6.89 20.47 -10.93
N ASP A 31 -5.60 20.39 -10.63
CA ASP A 31 -4.56 20.91 -11.52
C ASP A 31 -4.30 20.00 -12.73
N ALA A 32 -3.43 20.42 -13.66
CA ALA A 32 -3.13 19.66 -14.87
C ALA A 32 -2.50 18.27 -14.57
N ILE A 33 -1.65 18.18 -13.55
CA ILE A 33 -1.00 16.93 -13.14
C ILE A 33 -2.05 15.99 -12.54
N GLU A 34 -2.87 16.52 -11.64
CA GLU A 34 -3.95 15.79 -10.98
C GLU A 34 -5.01 15.30 -11.97
N SER A 35 -5.34 16.13 -12.97
CA SER A 35 -6.35 15.81 -13.99
C SER A 35 -6.01 14.58 -14.82
N GLY A 36 -4.71 14.30 -15.01
CA GLY A 36 -4.26 13.12 -15.75
C GLY A 36 -4.63 11.80 -15.09
N PHE A 37 -4.75 11.79 -13.76
CA PHE A 37 -5.04 10.57 -13.00
C PHE A 37 -6.43 10.58 -12.33
N VAL A 38 -7.28 11.57 -12.58
CA VAL A 38 -8.67 11.58 -12.10
C VAL A 38 -9.69 11.91 -13.18
N THR A 39 -10.87 11.29 -13.10
CA THR A 39 -12.01 11.58 -13.98
C THR A 39 -13.22 11.94 -13.15
N LEU A 40 -13.97 12.97 -13.57
CA LEU A 40 -15.23 13.35 -12.95
C LEU A 40 -16.24 12.21 -13.08
N GLU A 41 -16.71 11.68 -11.94
CA GLU A 41 -17.69 10.61 -11.86
C GLU A 41 -19.10 11.20 -11.70
N GLN A 42 -19.97 10.98 -12.69
CA GLN A 42 -21.37 11.43 -12.64
C GLN A 42 -22.34 10.25 -12.45
N LYS A 43 -22.27 9.56 -11.31
CA LYS A 43 -23.22 8.48 -10.98
C LYS A 43 -23.80 8.67 -9.58
N PHE A 44 -25.03 9.19 -9.53
CA PHE A 44 -25.84 9.27 -8.32
C PHE A 44 -26.99 8.27 -8.48
N LYS A 45 -27.02 7.24 -7.64
CA LYS A 45 -28.19 6.35 -7.57
C LYS A 45 -29.22 7.01 -6.65
N GLY A 46 -30.44 7.18 -7.14
CA GLY A 46 -31.57 7.59 -6.29
C GLY A 46 -31.89 6.53 -5.25
N GLU A 47 -32.61 6.92 -4.19
CA GLU A 47 -33.25 5.97 -3.29
C GLU A 47 -34.32 5.17 -4.04
N LYS A 48 -34.70 4.00 -3.50
CA LYS A 48 -35.84 3.22 -4.03
C LYS A 48 -37.18 3.94 -3.82
N GLU A 49 -37.22 4.90 -2.91
CA GLU A 49 -38.33 5.81 -2.72
C GLU A 49 -38.21 7.01 -3.68
N PHE A 50 -39.33 7.61 -4.09
CA PHE A 50 -39.35 8.83 -4.90
C PHE A 50 -38.88 10.03 -4.08
N LYS A 51 -37.57 10.10 -3.81
CA LYS A 51 -36.90 11.29 -3.29
C LYS A 51 -36.02 11.86 -4.38
N ARG A 52 -36.15 13.16 -4.60
CA ARG A 52 -35.27 13.91 -5.48
C ARG A 52 -33.93 14.06 -4.76
N VAL A 53 -32.90 13.34 -5.21
CA VAL A 53 -31.53 13.64 -4.79
C VAL A 53 -31.16 14.97 -5.43
N VAL A 54 -30.93 15.99 -4.61
CA VAL A 54 -30.42 17.28 -5.10
C VAL A 54 -29.01 17.04 -5.60
N LYS A 55 -28.81 17.11 -6.92
CA LYS A 55 -27.48 17.20 -7.51
C LYS A 55 -26.99 18.60 -7.20
N ASP A 56 -26.13 18.73 -6.20
CA ASP A 56 -25.40 19.97 -5.98
C ASP A 56 -24.30 20.07 -7.05
N PRO A 57 -24.42 20.98 -8.04
CA PRO A 57 -23.43 21.12 -9.11
C PRO A 57 -22.06 21.58 -8.60
N GLU A 58 -22.00 22.08 -7.36
CA GLU A 58 -20.78 22.55 -6.72
C GLU A 58 -19.93 21.40 -6.16
N ILE A 59 -20.56 20.26 -5.86
CA ILE A 59 -19.89 19.07 -5.32
C ILE A 59 -19.50 18.14 -6.47
N LYS A 60 -18.19 17.91 -6.63
CA LYS A 60 -17.64 17.04 -7.67
C LYS A 60 -17.09 15.77 -7.06
N VAL A 61 -17.61 14.63 -7.51
CA VAL A 61 -17.03 13.32 -7.19
C VAL A 61 -16.06 12.95 -8.29
N TYR A 62 -14.80 12.74 -7.94
CA TYR A 62 -13.79 12.25 -8.86
C TYR A 62 -13.44 10.80 -8.55
N ARG A 63 -13.09 10.04 -9.59
CA ARG A 63 -12.54 8.68 -9.48
C ARG A 63 -11.11 8.68 -10.00
N PHE A 64 -10.22 7.96 -9.33
CA PHE A 64 -8.87 7.72 -9.84
C PHE A 64 -8.90 6.87 -11.13
N VAL A 65 -8.12 7.29 -12.12
CA VAL A 65 -7.96 6.64 -13.42
C VAL A 65 -6.72 5.74 -13.35
N PRO A 66 -6.89 4.40 -13.38
CA PRO A 66 -5.74 3.49 -13.44
C PRO A 66 -4.96 3.71 -14.74
N GLY A 67 -3.63 3.81 -14.64
CA GLY A 67 -2.75 3.93 -15.80
C GLY A 67 -1.39 4.51 -15.46
N PRO A 68 -0.51 4.66 -16.48
CA PRO A 68 0.90 5.03 -16.27
C PRO A 68 1.10 6.36 -15.53
N GLN A 69 0.21 7.33 -15.74
CA GLN A 69 0.30 8.63 -15.08
C GLN A 69 0.08 8.54 -13.57
N LEU A 70 -0.92 7.75 -13.15
CA LEU A 70 -1.17 7.50 -11.73
C LEU A 70 -0.01 6.72 -11.10
N GLU A 71 0.48 5.70 -11.80
CA GLU A 71 1.61 4.88 -11.35
C GLU A 71 2.89 5.72 -11.18
N GLN A 72 3.21 6.57 -12.16
CA GLN A 72 4.36 7.47 -12.10
C GLN A 72 4.22 8.49 -10.97
N ALA A 73 3.05 9.14 -10.85
CA ALA A 73 2.78 10.10 -9.78
C ALA A 73 2.84 9.45 -8.39
N ALA A 74 2.29 8.25 -8.24
CA ALA A 74 2.32 7.48 -7.00
C ALA A 74 3.76 7.09 -6.64
N THR A 75 4.54 6.60 -7.61
CA THR A 75 5.94 6.20 -7.40
C THR A 75 6.79 7.39 -6.97
N ALA A 76 6.73 8.50 -7.72
CA ALA A 76 7.46 9.72 -7.39
C ALA A 76 7.07 10.26 -6.01
N ARG A 77 5.77 10.19 -5.67
CA ARG A 77 5.30 10.60 -4.34
C ARG A 77 5.86 9.70 -3.25
N VAL A 78 5.83 8.38 -3.42
CA VAL A 78 6.37 7.42 -2.44
C VAL A 78 7.87 7.59 -2.23
N ASP A 79 8.65 7.82 -3.30
CA ASP A 79 10.08 8.11 -3.18
C ASP A 79 10.37 9.42 -2.42
N SER A 80 9.44 10.39 -2.45
CA SER A 80 9.54 11.64 -1.66
C SER A 80 9.13 11.49 -0.20
N LEU A 81 8.41 10.42 0.16
CA LEU A 81 8.01 10.14 1.52
C LEU A 81 9.13 9.41 2.25
N SER A 82 9.19 9.55 3.57
CA SER A 82 10.09 8.75 4.39
C SER A 82 9.80 7.27 4.14
N ALA A 83 10.79 6.55 3.62
CA ALA A 83 10.70 5.11 3.43
C ALA A 83 10.51 4.41 4.77
N VAL A 84 9.79 3.29 4.75
CA VAL A 84 9.71 2.43 5.94
C VAL A 84 11.03 1.70 6.04
N ASN A 85 11.82 2.08 7.05
CA ASN A 85 13.09 1.43 7.33
C ASN A 85 12.81 0.11 8.05
N THR A 86 13.00 -0.99 7.33
CA THR A 86 12.92 -2.33 7.89
C THR A 86 14.34 -2.85 8.08
N LEU A 87 14.68 -3.20 9.32
CA LEU A 87 15.90 -3.95 9.58
C LEU A 87 15.67 -5.40 9.18
N VAL A 88 16.50 -5.95 8.30
CA VAL A 88 16.50 -7.40 8.05
C VAL A 88 17.25 -8.07 9.18
N LEU A 89 16.53 -8.81 10.00
CA LEU A 89 17.09 -9.49 11.16
C LEU A 89 17.74 -10.79 10.71
N LEU A 90 19.07 -10.88 10.86
CA LEU A 90 19.88 -12.04 10.46
C LEU A 90 19.77 -13.21 11.45
N ASN A 91 19.53 -12.91 12.72
CA ASN A 91 19.29 -13.87 13.81
C ASN A 91 18.04 -13.44 14.56
N GLY A 92 17.15 -14.38 14.87
CA GLY A 92 15.81 -14.09 15.38
C GLY A 92 15.79 -13.28 16.68
N SER A 93 15.53 -11.98 16.61
CA SER A 93 14.61 -11.21 17.48
C SER A 93 14.62 -9.70 17.13
N THR A 94 13.42 -9.18 16.88
CA THR A 94 12.81 -7.82 16.71
C THR A 94 13.67 -6.53 16.59
N SER A 95 13.27 -5.44 15.92
CA SER A 95 11.93 -4.93 15.54
C SER A 95 11.97 -4.09 14.24
N VAL A 96 10.84 -4.03 13.52
CA VAL A 96 10.54 -2.92 12.61
C VAL A 96 9.92 -1.82 13.44
N GLN A 97 10.29 -0.55 13.21
CA GLN A 97 10.02 0.57 14.12
C GLN A 97 8.60 0.53 14.72
N GLU A 98 8.61 0.48 16.05
CA GLU A 98 7.49 0.17 16.93
C GLU A 98 6.37 1.21 16.86
N SER A 99 5.17 0.75 16.52
CA SER A 99 3.96 1.26 17.18
C SER A 99 4.12 0.96 18.68
N LYS A 100 3.92 1.94 19.56
CA LYS A 100 4.10 1.77 21.03
C LYS A 100 3.30 0.59 21.64
N THR A 101 2.36 0.02 20.89
CA THR A 101 1.46 -1.05 21.32
C THR A 101 1.52 -2.32 20.48
N GLU A 102 2.19 -2.32 19.32
CA GLU A 102 2.19 -3.44 18.37
C GLU A 102 3.63 -3.80 17.98
N ASN A 103 3.95 -5.11 17.96
CA ASN A 103 5.27 -5.61 17.54
C ASN A 103 5.38 -5.82 16.02
N TYR A 104 4.58 -5.08 15.26
CA TYR A 104 4.49 -5.10 13.80
C TYR A 104 4.11 -3.71 13.30
N PHE A 105 4.28 -3.46 12.01
CA PHE A 105 3.85 -2.22 11.38
C PHE A 105 2.82 -2.49 10.29
N TRP A 106 1.97 -1.51 10.04
CA TRP A 106 0.99 -1.56 8.96
C TRP A 106 1.53 -0.85 7.73
N LEU A 107 1.43 -1.50 6.57
CA LEU A 107 1.38 -0.83 5.28
C LEU A 107 0.02 -0.14 5.19
N ASP A 108 0.02 1.14 5.51
CA ASP A 108 -1.14 2.03 5.55
C ASP A 108 -1.38 2.77 4.22
N ARG A 109 -0.62 2.40 3.18
CA ARG A 109 -0.68 2.98 1.83
C ARG A 109 -0.60 1.90 0.76
N ARG A 110 -1.28 2.15 -0.37
CA ARG A 110 -1.30 1.28 -1.56
C ARG A 110 0.09 1.04 -2.15
N LEU A 111 1.01 1.97 -1.95
CA LEU A 111 2.37 1.88 -2.42
C LEU A 111 3.30 2.38 -1.31
N VAL A 112 4.32 1.58 -0.99
CA VAL A 112 5.30 1.87 0.06
C VAL A 112 6.68 1.42 -0.42
N LYS A 113 7.72 2.21 -0.10
CA LYS A 113 9.11 1.78 -0.26
C LYS A 113 9.60 1.17 1.05
N ILE A 114 10.03 -0.09 0.99
CA ILE A 114 10.62 -0.81 2.11
C ILE A 114 12.14 -0.77 1.92
N ASN A 115 12.80 0.04 2.74
CA ASN A 115 14.26 0.02 2.78
C ASN A 115 14.72 -1.18 3.61
N ILE A 116 15.70 -1.90 3.09
CA ILE A 116 16.30 -3.06 3.75
C ILE A 116 17.61 -2.62 4.40
N GLY A 117 17.63 -2.57 5.74
CA GLY A 117 18.83 -2.37 6.52
C GLY A 117 19.80 -3.55 6.40
N ASN A 118 21.11 -3.28 6.51
CA ASN A 118 22.19 -4.26 6.39
C ASN A 118 22.15 -5.08 5.08
N ILE A 119 21.74 -4.46 3.98
CA ILE A 119 21.62 -5.08 2.66
C ILE A 119 22.90 -5.82 2.23
N ASP A 120 24.08 -5.29 2.56
CA ASP A 120 25.37 -5.90 2.23
C ASP A 120 25.59 -7.25 2.90
N GLU A 121 25.02 -7.47 4.09
CA GLU A 121 25.12 -8.74 4.79
C GLU A 121 24.32 -9.84 4.10
N LEU A 122 23.28 -9.49 3.33
CA LEU A 122 22.49 -10.44 2.55
C LEU A 122 23.32 -11.15 1.47
N ARG A 123 24.41 -10.54 1.01
CA ARG A 123 25.32 -11.14 0.02
C ARG A 123 25.82 -12.51 0.46
N LYS A 124 26.06 -12.72 1.76
CA LYS A 124 26.56 -13.99 2.32
C LYS A 124 25.57 -15.14 2.17
N PHE A 125 24.31 -14.83 1.88
CA PHE A 125 23.21 -15.78 1.77
C PHE A 125 22.63 -15.87 0.35
N ALA A 126 23.25 -15.18 -0.61
CA ALA A 126 22.88 -15.32 -2.01
C ALA A 126 23.21 -16.74 -2.48
N ASN A 127 22.26 -17.40 -3.13
CA ASN A 127 22.46 -18.70 -3.74
C ASN A 127 23.39 -18.60 -4.98
N ARG A 128 23.61 -19.73 -5.67
CA ARG A 128 24.43 -19.75 -6.90
C ARG A 128 23.88 -18.88 -8.03
N THR A 129 22.58 -18.59 -8.07
CA THR A 129 21.95 -17.71 -9.06
C THR A 129 22.00 -16.23 -8.66
N GLY A 130 22.51 -15.90 -7.47
CA GLY A 130 22.57 -14.54 -6.95
C GLY A 130 21.27 -14.07 -6.27
N ASP A 131 20.35 -14.98 -5.98
CA ASP A 131 19.10 -14.69 -5.28
C ASP A 131 19.25 -14.90 -3.77
N VAL A 132 18.61 -14.05 -2.98
CA VAL A 132 18.46 -14.20 -1.53
C VAL A 132 17.03 -14.62 -1.21
N SER A 133 16.89 -15.55 -0.27
CA SER A 133 15.57 -15.94 0.24
C SER A 133 15.19 -15.02 1.41
N LEU A 134 14.08 -14.32 1.29
CA LEU A 134 13.49 -13.48 2.32
C LEU A 134 12.17 -14.10 2.78
N LYS A 135 11.96 -14.15 4.08
CA LYS A 135 10.71 -14.61 4.70
C LYS A 135 9.99 -13.44 5.34
N LEU A 136 8.79 -13.17 4.87
CA LEU A 136 7.91 -12.11 5.37
C LEU A 136 6.80 -12.72 6.22
N ASP A 137 6.65 -12.26 7.46
CA ASP A 137 5.45 -12.55 8.25
C ASP A 137 4.41 -11.46 7.99
N LEU A 138 3.31 -11.86 7.35
CA LEU A 138 2.27 -10.99 6.84
C LEU A 138 0.91 -11.31 7.51
N MET A 139 0.07 -10.30 7.69
CA MET A 139 -1.32 -10.47 8.10
C MET A 139 -2.16 -9.37 7.47
N THR A 140 -3.38 -9.69 7.05
CA THR A 140 -4.34 -8.69 6.56
C THR A 140 -5.75 -9.05 7.01
N PRO A 141 -6.56 -8.06 7.40
CA PRO A 141 -7.97 -8.30 7.72
C PRO A 141 -8.86 -8.23 6.47
N TRP A 142 -8.30 -7.99 5.27
CA TRP A 142 -9.06 -7.75 4.06
C TRP A 142 -9.06 -8.97 3.13
N SER A 143 -10.24 -9.41 2.72
CA SER A 143 -10.39 -10.45 1.70
C SER A 143 -9.91 -9.95 0.33
N GLY A 144 -9.23 -10.80 -0.44
CA GLY A 144 -8.70 -10.41 -1.76
C GLY A 144 -7.59 -9.35 -1.70
N GLN A 145 -6.89 -9.27 -0.56
CA GLN A 145 -5.67 -8.49 -0.44
C GLN A 145 -4.56 -9.13 -1.29
N GLU A 146 -3.91 -8.31 -2.10
CA GLU A 146 -2.70 -8.70 -2.81
C GLU A 146 -1.52 -7.86 -2.33
N LEU A 147 -0.33 -8.45 -2.35
CA LEU A 147 0.96 -7.80 -2.21
C LEU A 147 1.75 -8.05 -3.49
N THR A 148 2.18 -6.98 -4.14
CA THR A 148 3.19 -7.03 -5.20
C THR A 148 4.47 -6.40 -4.69
N LEU A 149 5.55 -7.17 -4.66
CA LEU A 149 6.90 -6.67 -4.42
C LEU A 149 7.59 -6.44 -5.76
N SER A 150 8.24 -5.30 -5.96
CA SER A 150 8.90 -4.97 -7.22
C SER A 150 10.28 -4.35 -7.05
N LEU A 151 11.11 -4.65 -8.04
CA LEU A 151 12.44 -4.11 -8.32
C LEU A 151 12.53 -3.88 -9.85
N PRO A 152 13.55 -3.17 -10.37
CA PRO A 152 13.75 -3.06 -11.80
C PRO A 152 13.77 -4.44 -12.50
N ASP A 153 12.83 -4.65 -13.43
CA ASP A 153 12.63 -5.90 -14.17
C ASP A 153 12.46 -7.15 -13.31
N TRP A 154 11.89 -7.02 -12.11
CA TRP A 154 11.55 -8.14 -11.25
C TRP A 154 10.30 -7.82 -10.42
N SER A 155 9.40 -8.80 -10.32
CA SER A 155 8.21 -8.69 -9.49
C SER A 155 7.86 -10.02 -8.85
N TYR A 156 7.31 -9.96 -7.64
CA TYR A 156 6.72 -11.09 -6.94
C TYR A 156 5.31 -10.72 -6.48
N LYS A 157 4.36 -11.63 -6.64
CA LYS A 157 2.97 -11.44 -6.24
C LYS A 157 2.56 -12.48 -5.20
N TRP A 158 1.94 -12.02 -4.12
CA TRP A 158 1.27 -12.84 -3.12
C TRP A 158 -0.18 -12.37 -2.99
N GLU A 159 -1.10 -13.32 -2.82
CA GLU A 159 -2.53 -13.07 -2.62
C GLU A 159 -2.98 -13.84 -1.39
N VAL A 160 -3.75 -13.17 -0.52
CA VAL A 160 -4.30 -13.80 0.69
C VAL A 160 -5.40 -14.79 0.33
N LYS A 161 -5.36 -15.99 0.90
CA LYS A 161 -6.47 -16.94 0.74
C LYS A 161 -7.63 -16.61 1.71
N PRO A 162 -8.87 -17.04 1.41
CA PRO A 162 -10.02 -16.79 2.30
C PRO A 162 -9.84 -17.31 3.73
N ASP A 163 -9.17 -18.45 3.91
CA ASP A 163 -8.88 -19.09 5.21
C ASP A 163 -7.69 -18.46 5.96
N GLU A 164 -6.95 -17.58 5.30
CA GLU A 164 -5.75 -16.92 5.79
C GLU A 164 -6.04 -15.51 6.37
N ILE A 165 -7.26 -14.99 6.19
CA ILE A 165 -7.66 -13.65 6.64
C ILE A 165 -7.54 -13.53 8.17
N GLY A 166 -6.91 -12.44 8.63
CA GLY A 166 -6.68 -12.16 10.04
C GLY A 166 -5.63 -13.05 10.70
N SER A 167 -5.02 -13.98 9.96
CA SER A 167 -3.98 -14.86 10.46
C SER A 167 -2.59 -14.41 10.01
N TRP A 168 -1.57 -14.70 10.83
CA TRP A 168 -0.18 -14.49 10.45
C TRP A 168 0.30 -15.61 9.53
N ILE A 169 0.81 -15.24 8.36
CA ILE A 169 1.30 -16.16 7.34
C ILE A 169 2.74 -15.82 7.05
N SER A 170 3.59 -16.84 6.88
CA SER A 170 4.96 -16.62 6.43
C SER A 170 5.08 -16.87 4.93
N VAL A 171 5.53 -15.87 4.19
CA VAL A 171 5.73 -15.91 2.75
C VAL A 171 7.22 -15.92 2.44
N ASP A 172 7.69 -16.94 1.75
CA ASP A 172 9.07 -17.07 1.30
C ASP A 172 9.22 -16.51 -0.13
N VAL A 173 10.12 -15.54 -0.29
CA VAL A 173 10.34 -14.78 -1.54
C VAL A 173 11.80 -14.85 -1.94
N LYS A 174 12.07 -15.26 -3.19
CA LYS A 174 13.42 -15.21 -3.78
C LYS A 174 13.63 -13.88 -4.47
N VAL A 175 14.55 -13.08 -3.97
CA VAL A 175 14.82 -11.72 -4.48
C VAL A 175 16.23 -11.66 -5.08
N PRO A 176 16.40 -11.12 -6.31
CA PRO A 176 17.73 -10.95 -6.90
C PRO A 176 18.55 -9.93 -6.11
N TYR A 177 19.61 -10.39 -5.42
CA TYR A 177 20.37 -9.54 -4.49
C TYR A 177 20.97 -8.31 -5.18
N ARG A 178 21.51 -8.46 -6.40
CA ARG A 178 22.13 -7.35 -7.13
C ARG A 178 21.13 -6.25 -7.46
N LYS A 179 19.89 -6.62 -7.82
CA LYS A 179 18.81 -5.67 -8.11
C LYS A 179 18.35 -4.97 -6.84
N LEU A 180 18.20 -5.74 -5.78
CA LEU A 180 17.86 -5.22 -4.46
C LEU A 180 18.89 -4.19 -3.99
N LEU A 181 20.18 -4.51 -4.12
CA LEU A 181 21.30 -3.62 -3.78
C LEU A 181 21.26 -2.32 -4.59
N SER A 182 21.07 -2.41 -5.92
CA SER A 182 21.01 -1.22 -6.77
C SER A 182 19.80 -0.33 -6.51
N ALA A 183 18.66 -0.91 -6.13
CA ALA A 183 17.43 -0.16 -5.87
C ALA A 183 17.39 0.49 -4.48
N GLY A 184 18.23 0.03 -3.54
CA GLY A 184 18.26 0.49 -2.15
C GLY A 184 17.06 0.07 -1.30
N GLY A 185 16.13 -0.71 -1.86
CA GLY A 185 14.91 -1.15 -1.21
C GLY A 185 13.97 -1.87 -2.18
N ILE A 186 12.85 -2.38 -1.66
CA ILE A 186 11.80 -3.06 -2.42
C ILE A 186 10.56 -2.18 -2.40
N THR A 187 9.93 -1.97 -3.56
CA THR A 187 8.62 -1.33 -3.63
C THR A 187 7.56 -2.37 -3.34
N ALA A 188 6.69 -2.09 -2.36
CA ALA A 188 5.54 -2.91 -2.00
C ALA A 188 4.26 -2.19 -2.44
N ALA A 189 3.48 -2.84 -3.31
CA ALA A 189 2.16 -2.40 -3.71
C ALA A 189 1.09 -3.32 -3.11
N ILE A 190 0.03 -2.74 -2.56
CA ILE A 190 -1.07 -3.46 -1.93
C ILE A 190 -2.42 -2.98 -2.46
N THR A 191 -3.36 -3.90 -2.65
CA THR A 191 -4.66 -3.59 -3.29
C THR A 191 -5.62 -2.87 -2.36
N GLN A 192 -5.66 -3.25 -1.07
CA GLN A 192 -6.60 -2.68 -0.11
C GLN A 192 -5.91 -1.93 1.03
N VAL A 193 -6.45 -0.76 1.32
CA VAL A 193 -6.11 0.07 2.48
C VAL A 193 -7.40 0.72 2.95
N ARG A 194 -7.95 0.24 4.07
CA ARG A 194 -9.26 0.64 4.58
C ARG A 194 -9.20 0.86 6.07
N SER A 195 -10.13 1.66 6.60
CA SER A 195 -10.34 1.71 8.04
C SER A 195 -11.39 0.68 8.45
N PRO A 196 -11.11 -0.18 9.45
CA PRO A 196 -12.11 -1.08 10.03
C PRO A 196 -13.39 -0.36 10.45
N ALA A 197 -13.28 0.85 11.02
CA ALA A 197 -14.44 1.69 11.36
C ALA A 197 -15.31 2.02 10.16
N THR A 198 -14.71 2.36 9.02
CA THR A 198 -15.49 2.65 7.79
C THR A 198 -16.17 1.42 7.19
N GLN A 199 -15.79 0.22 7.64
CA GLN A 199 -16.40 -1.05 7.23
C GLN A 199 -17.36 -1.60 8.30
N GLY A 200 -17.54 -0.91 9.43
CA GLY A 200 -18.39 -1.37 10.53
C GLY A 200 -17.83 -2.59 11.28
N LEU A 201 -16.52 -2.86 11.17
CA LEU A 201 -15.89 -4.05 11.75
C LEU A 201 -15.29 -3.81 13.15
N SER A 202 -14.93 -2.57 13.47
CA SER A 202 -14.28 -2.16 14.73
C SER A 202 -14.38 -0.64 14.90
N THR A 203 -14.00 -0.09 16.05
CA THR A 203 -13.83 1.36 16.26
C THR A 203 -12.48 1.89 15.75
N ASP A 204 -11.58 1.02 15.27
CA ASP A 204 -10.27 1.43 14.75
C ASP A 204 -10.42 2.28 13.47
N SER A 205 -10.07 3.57 13.60
CA SER A 205 -10.11 4.57 12.53
C SER A 205 -8.86 4.58 11.66
N ARG A 206 -7.80 3.88 12.06
CA ARG A 206 -6.56 3.78 11.27
C ARG A 206 -6.85 3.09 9.94
N ARG A 207 -6.15 3.52 8.90
CA ARG A 207 -6.22 2.84 7.59
C ARG A 207 -5.18 1.73 7.56
N LEU A 208 -5.68 0.51 7.59
CA LEU A 208 -4.88 -0.70 7.64
C LEU A 208 -4.90 -1.34 6.25
N GLY A 209 -3.76 -1.86 5.80
CA GLY A 209 -3.68 -2.63 4.56
C GLY A 209 -3.12 -4.02 4.81
N LEU A 210 -1.80 -4.08 4.98
CA LEU A 210 -1.07 -5.30 5.28
C LEU A 210 -0.16 -5.06 6.49
N ALA A 211 -0.29 -5.88 7.52
CA ALA A 211 0.63 -5.88 8.65
C ALA A 211 1.86 -6.72 8.32
N VAL A 212 3.03 -6.21 8.68
CA VAL A 212 4.31 -6.88 8.50
C VAL A 212 4.99 -6.95 9.87
N ARG A 213 5.17 -8.17 10.38
CA ARG A 213 5.78 -8.39 11.70
C ARG A 213 7.28 -8.56 11.62
N SER A 214 7.77 -9.25 10.59
CA SER A 214 9.19 -9.45 10.42
C SER A 214 9.56 -9.69 8.95
N LEU A 215 10.77 -9.26 8.63
CA LEU A 215 11.47 -9.60 7.40
C LEU A 215 12.79 -10.27 7.83
N ARG A 216 12.89 -11.58 7.60
CA ARG A 216 14.05 -12.38 8.02
C ARG A 216 14.62 -13.18 6.85
N ARG A 217 15.82 -13.73 7.04
CA ARG A 217 16.39 -14.68 6.08
C ARG A 217 15.49 -15.93 5.97
N GLY A 218 15.15 -16.31 4.75
CA GLY A 218 14.50 -17.59 4.45
C GLY A 218 15.48 -18.75 4.51
N SER A 219 14.98 -19.95 4.76
CA SER A 219 15.78 -21.18 4.69
C SER A 219 16.26 -21.42 3.25
N HIS A 220 17.52 -21.81 3.09
CA HIS A 220 18.01 -22.39 1.84
C HIS A 220 17.42 -23.80 1.72
N PRO A 221 16.77 -24.18 0.61
CA PRO A 221 16.60 -25.59 0.29
C PRO A 221 17.94 -26.26 0.03
#